data_AF-A0A2K3KQ44-F1
#
_entry.id   AF-A0A2K3KQ44-F1
#
_cell.length_a   1.000
_cell.length_b   1.000
_cell.length_c   1.000
_cell.angle_alpha   90.00
_cell.angle_beta   90.00
_cell.angle_gamma   90.00
#
_symmetry.space_group_name_H-M   'P 1'
#
loop_
_entity.id
_entity.type
_entity.pdbx_description
1 polymer ?
#
loop_
_entity_poly.entity_id
_entity_poly.type
_entity_poly.pdbx_seq_one_letter_code
_entity_poly.pdbx_strand_id
1 'polypeptide(L)'
;MELETSDCAYTGTEDHNIPIDLFGSKKHAGVPRGILSFTDASGNIVFKVHRQPPNPTSSSPPKDTKLLLDSNNNPLFSIHRYQ
;
A
#
# COMPACT_ATOMS: atom_id res chain seq x y z
N MET A 1 12.00 41.69 -13.58
CA MET A 1 11.70 40.66 -12.56
C MET A 1 11.27 39.45 -13.36
N GLU A 2 12.22 38.55 -13.57
CA GLU A 2 12.09 37.39 -14.45
C GLU A 2 11.30 36.29 -13.74
N LEU A 3 10.46 35.60 -14.50
CA LEU A 3 9.55 34.57 -14.06
C LEU A 3 10.33 33.24 -14.04
N GLU A 4 10.84 32.81 -12.89
CA GLU A 4 11.50 31.51 -12.78
C GLU A 4 10.46 30.39 -12.83
N THR A 5 10.33 29.78 -14.00
CA THR A 5 9.73 28.45 -14.17
C THR A 5 10.72 27.43 -13.60
N SER A 6 10.51 27.00 -12.35
CA SER A 6 11.22 25.86 -11.79
C SER A 6 10.80 24.59 -12.55
N ASP A 7 11.55 24.27 -13.61
CA ASP A 7 11.49 22.99 -14.29
C ASP A 7 11.85 21.89 -13.28
N CYS A 8 10.85 21.10 -12.88
CA CYS A 8 11.06 19.93 -12.05
C CYS A 8 11.69 18.84 -12.93
N ALA A 9 12.97 19.01 -13.26
CA ALA A 9 13.76 18.03 -13.98
C ALA A 9 13.99 16.83 -13.05
N TYR A 10 13.11 15.85 -13.16
CA TYR A 10 13.33 14.52 -12.60
C TYR A 10 14.56 13.93 -13.32
N THR A 11 15.74 14.05 -12.73
CA THR A 11 16.96 13.42 -13.23
C THR A 11 16.85 11.93 -12.92
N GLY A 12 16.03 11.24 -13.70
CA GLY A 12 15.99 9.78 -13.73
C GLY A 12 17.34 9.29 -14.19
N THR A 13 18.23 9.00 -13.24
CA THR A 13 19.35 8.09 -13.46
C THR A 13 18.79 6.84 -14.12
N GLU A 14 19.41 6.39 -15.21
CA GLU A 14 19.01 5.27 -16.07
C GLU A 14 19.05 3.90 -15.34
N ASP A 15 18.32 3.80 -14.24
CA ASP A 15 18.01 2.56 -13.55
C ASP A 15 16.48 2.44 -13.63
N HIS A 16 16.01 1.94 -14.78
CA HIS A 16 14.59 1.64 -15.02
C HIS A 16 14.08 0.45 -14.21
N ASN A 17 14.85 0.02 -13.20
CA ASN A 17 14.31 -0.81 -12.15
C ASN A 17 13.32 0.03 -11.38
N ILE A 18 12.03 -0.30 -11.50
CA ILE A 18 11.08 0.02 -10.44
C ILE A 18 11.77 -0.52 -9.17
N PRO A 19 12.22 0.31 -8.21
CA PRO A 19 13.10 -0.17 -7.14
C PRO A 19 12.42 -1.20 -6.24
N ILE A 20 11.11 -1.40 -6.41
CA ILE A 20 10.29 -2.38 -5.73
C ILE A 20 9.21 -2.88 -6.70
N ASP A 21 9.36 -4.09 -7.23
CA ASP A 21 8.27 -4.78 -7.91
C ASP A 21 7.23 -5.25 -6.87
N LEU A 22 6.07 -4.59 -6.84
CA LEU A 22 4.99 -4.94 -5.93
C LEU A 22 4.10 -6.04 -6.55
N PHE A 23 4.46 -7.31 -6.33
CA PHE A 23 3.63 -8.44 -6.78
C PHE A 23 2.45 -8.69 -5.82
N GLY A 24 1.23 -8.55 -6.32
CA GLY A 24 0.00 -8.90 -5.60
C GLY A 24 -0.36 -10.37 -5.80
N SER A 25 0.02 -11.24 -4.87
CA SER A 25 -0.34 -12.66 -4.91
C SER A 25 -1.64 -12.92 -4.12
N LYS A 26 -2.65 -13.51 -4.77
CA LYS A 26 -3.89 -13.99 -4.11
C LYS A 26 -3.67 -15.30 -3.34
N LYS A 27 -2.53 -15.97 -3.53
CA LYS A 27 -2.18 -17.25 -2.90
C LYS A 27 -0.67 -17.34 -2.71
N HIS A 28 -0.19 -16.86 -1.56
CA HIS A 28 1.21 -16.98 -1.14
C HIS A 28 1.30 -17.88 0.10
N ALA A 29 2.31 -18.75 0.17
CA ALA A 29 2.55 -19.56 1.37
C ALA A 29 2.88 -18.61 2.54
N GLY A 30 2.01 -18.57 3.56
CA GLY A 30 2.16 -17.64 4.69
C GLY A 30 1.20 -16.44 4.68
N VAL A 31 0.36 -16.26 3.65
CA VAL A 31 -0.68 -15.22 3.63
C VAL A 31 -2.06 -15.88 3.71
N PRO A 32 -2.86 -15.62 4.77
CA PRO A 32 -4.21 -16.15 4.89
C PRO A 32 -5.11 -15.73 3.72
N ARG A 33 -6.05 -16.60 3.34
CA ARG A 33 -7.00 -16.31 2.25
C ARG A 33 -7.78 -15.02 2.56
N GLY A 34 -7.78 -14.10 1.60
CA GLY A 34 -8.48 -12.81 1.72
C GLY A 34 -7.62 -11.67 2.29
N ILE A 35 -6.37 -11.94 2.66
CA ILE A 35 -5.37 -10.92 2.97
C ILE A 35 -4.56 -10.63 1.71
N LEU A 36 -4.39 -9.36 1.39
CA LEU A 36 -3.48 -8.90 0.34
C LEU A 36 -2.14 -8.56 1.00
N SER A 37 -1.04 -9.01 0.41
CA SER A 37 0.31 -8.68 0.86
C SER A 37 1.20 -8.42 -0.33
N PHE A 38 2.19 -7.56 -0.12
CA PHE A 38 3.19 -7.20 -1.11
C PHE A 38 4.52 -7.81 -0.69
N THR A 39 5.20 -8.44 -1.62
CA THR A 39 6.51 -9.05 -1.39
C THR A 39 7.58 -8.41 -2.25
N ASP A 40 8.83 -8.48 -1.81
CA ASP A 40 9.98 -8.20 -2.65
C ASP A 40 10.21 -9.32 -3.68
N ALA A 41 11.23 -9.16 -4.54
CA ALA A 41 11.61 -10.14 -5.56
C ALA A 41 12.04 -11.51 -4.99
N SER A 42 12.42 -11.56 -3.70
CA SER A 42 12.78 -12.79 -3.00
C SER A 42 11.59 -13.45 -2.30
N GLY A 43 10.39 -12.85 -2.37
CA GLY A 43 9.18 -13.35 -1.72
C GLY A 43 9.03 -12.94 -0.25
N ASN A 44 9.88 -12.05 0.27
CA ASN A 44 9.72 -11.55 1.63
C ASN A 44 8.59 -10.53 1.69
N ILE A 45 7.72 -10.62 2.69
CA ILE A 45 6.62 -9.68 2.87
C ILE A 45 7.17 -8.32 3.29
N VAL A 46 6.90 -7.29 2.49
CA VAL A 46 7.26 -5.90 2.76
C VAL A 46 6.08 -5.14 3.36
N PHE A 47 4.87 -5.40 2.85
CA PHE A 47 3.64 -4.78 3.35
C PHE A 47 2.48 -5.76 3.42
N LYS A 48 1.58 -5.54 4.37
CA LYS A 48 0.33 -6.27 4.50
C LYS A 48 -0.86 -5.32 4.47
N VAL A 49 -1.93 -5.73 3.81
CA VAL A 49 -3.18 -4.99 3.77
C VAL A 49 -4.23 -5.77 4.55
N HIS A 50 -4.65 -5.21 5.68
CA HIS A 50 -5.75 -5.74 6.46
C HIS A 50 -7.03 -4.98 6.13
N ARG A 51 -8.01 -5.71 5.58
CA ARG A 51 -9.36 -5.18 5.41
C ARG A 51 -10.04 -5.17 6.78
N GLN A 52 -10.37 -4.00 7.28
CA GLN A 52 -11.19 -3.84 8.47
C GLN A 52 -12.66 -3.82 8.02
N PRO A 53 -13.44 -4.86 8.34
CA PRO A 53 -14.85 -4.86 8.01
C PRO A 53 -15.56 -3.74 8.77
N PRO A 54 -16.69 -3.24 8.23
CA PRO A 54 -17.53 -2.29 8.95
C PRO A 54 -17.88 -2.82 10.34
N ASN A 55 -17.75 -1.97 11.37
CA ASN A 55 -18.20 -2.33 12.70
C ASN A 55 -19.74 -2.43 12.69
N PRO A 56 -20.33 -3.62 12.94
CA PRO A 56 -21.78 -3.80 12.89
C PRO A 56 -22.53 -3.01 13.96
N THR A 57 -21.84 -2.53 15.02
CA THR A 57 -22.46 -1.74 16.11
C THR A 57 -22.33 -0.24 15.91
N SER A 58 -21.64 0.23 14.85
CA SER A 58 -21.51 1.66 14.58
C SER A 58 -22.73 2.20 13.83
N SER A 59 -23.23 3.35 14.28
CA SER A 59 -24.28 4.10 13.58
C SER A 59 -23.76 4.86 12.35
N SER A 60 -22.45 4.96 12.17
CA SER A 60 -21.83 5.59 11.00
C SER A 60 -21.92 4.68 9.77
N PRO A 61 -22.00 5.23 8.53
CA PRO A 61 -21.97 4.44 7.31
C PRO A 61 -20.82 3.42 7.30
N PRO A 62 -21.01 2.22 6.73
CA PRO A 62 -19.98 1.20 6.67
C PRO A 62 -18.78 1.70 5.87
N LYS A 63 -17.71 2.09 6.56
CA LYS A 63 -16.45 2.49 5.94
C LYS A 63 -15.61 1.23 5.70
N ASP A 64 -15.55 0.80 4.45
CA ASP A 64 -14.56 -0.20 4.02
C ASP A 64 -13.17 0.41 4.18
N THR A 65 -12.52 0.09 5.30
CA THR A 65 -11.23 0.65 5.66
C THR A 65 -10.16 -0.39 5.41
N LYS A 66 -9.08 0.00 4.73
CA LYS A 66 -7.92 -0.84 4.51
C LYS A 66 -6.78 -0.28 5.32
N LEU A 67 -6.25 -1.06 6.25
CA LEU A 67 -5.09 -0.71 7.05
C LEU A 67 -3.85 -1.28 6.37
N LEU A 68 -2.91 -0.41 5.99
CA LEU A 68 -1.60 -0.82 5.52
C LEU A 68 -0.66 -0.96 6.71
N LEU A 69 0.01 -2.11 6.78
CA LEU A 69 0.98 -2.46 7.80
C LEU A 69 2.34 -2.71 7.16
N ASP A 70 3.41 -2.45 7.92
CA ASP A 70 4.75 -2.94 7.59
C ASP A 70 4.86 -4.48 7.77
N SER A 71 6.05 -5.03 7.52
CA SER A 71 6.35 -6.46 7.67
C SER A 71 6.16 -6.99 9.10
N ASN A 72 6.34 -6.12 10.10
CA ASN A 72 6.22 -6.41 11.54
C ASN A 72 4.80 -6.19 12.09
N ASN A 73 3.83 -5.89 11.23
CA ASN A 73 2.44 -5.55 11.57
C ASN A 73 2.26 -4.19 12.27
N ASN A 74 3.21 -3.27 12.13
CA ASN A 74 3.03 -1.90 12.61
C ASN A 74 2.16 -1.11 11.62
N PRO A 75 1.17 -0.34 12.10
CA PRO A 75 0.36 0.53 11.26
C PRO A 75 1.17 1.63 10.58
N LEU A 76 1.02 1.76 9.27
CA LEU A 76 1.59 2.88 8.50
C LEU A 76 0.52 3.94 8.22
N PHE A 77 -0.57 3.54 7.55
CA PHE A 77 -1.71 4.42 7.28
C PHE A 77 -2.98 3.61 6.98
N SER A 78 -4.13 4.28 7.05
CA SER A 78 -5.42 3.72 6.66
C SER A 78 -5.97 4.40 5.41
N ILE A 79 -6.51 3.59 4.51
CA ILE A 79 -7.24 4.05 3.32
C ILE A 79 -8.72 3.90 3.63
N HIS A 80 -9.45 5.01 3.54
CA HIS A 80 -10.89 5.05 3.65
C HIS A 80 -11.48 5.63 2.38
N ARG A 81 -12.56 5.03 1.88
CA ARG A 81 -13.28 5.61 0.74
C ARG A 81 -14.06 6.82 1.24
N TYR A 82 -13.70 8.02 0.77
CA TYR A 82 -14.52 9.21 0.96
C TYR A 82 -15.86 9.01 0.21
N GLN A 83 -16.98 9.30 0.87
CA GLN A 83 -18.33 9.21 0.33
C GLN A 83 -18.93 10.60 0.26
#